data_AF-A0A925XP39-F1
#
_entry.id   AF-A0A925XP39-F1
#
_cell.length_a   1.000
_cell.length_b   1.000
_cell.length_c   1.000
_cell.angle_alpha   90.00
_cell.angle_beta   90.00
_cell.angle_gamma   90.00
#
_symmetry.space_group_name_H-M   'P 1'
#
loop_
_entity.id
_entity.type
_entity.pdbx_description
1 polymer ?
#
loop_
_entity_poly.entity_id
_entity_poly.type
_entity_poly.pdbx_seq_one_letter_code
_entity_poly.pdbx_strand_id
1 'polypeptide(L)'
;MPSRSPVQATVPAPGPEAGARGRTYRLLLAQAMELAADGRLVTVAEVAAAASVSRATAYRYFPSRSHLISAIVGESLGPVRRFESSAVDGRERVQDLFTKTFPRFRQFEPHMRAALQLSLEHWALVR
;
A
#
# COMPACT_ATOMS: atom_id res chain seq x y z
N MET A 1 -6.81 -10.55 31.43
CA MET A 1 -6.01 -9.82 30.42
C MET A 1 -6.91 -9.49 29.25
N PRO A 2 -7.02 -8.24 28.77
CA PRO A 2 -7.82 -7.97 27.59
C PRO A 2 -7.15 -8.62 26.37
N SER A 3 -7.89 -9.51 25.72
CA SER A 3 -7.54 -10.16 24.46
C SER A 3 -7.29 -9.08 23.41
N ARG A 4 -6.03 -8.86 23.05
CA ARG A 4 -5.66 -7.95 21.97
C ARG A 4 -5.89 -8.69 20.67
N SER A 5 -6.98 -8.34 19.98
CA SER A 5 -7.22 -8.81 18.61
C SER A 5 -5.95 -8.58 17.79
N PRO A 6 -5.47 -9.60 17.06
CA PRO A 6 -4.33 -9.43 16.18
C PRO A 6 -4.66 -8.29 15.21
N VAL A 7 -3.69 -7.44 14.92
CA VAL A 7 -3.76 -6.49 13.80
C VAL A 7 -4.09 -7.33 12.57
N GLN A 8 -5.36 -7.39 12.20
CA GLN A 8 -5.75 -7.96 10.92
C GLN A 8 -5.11 -7.03 9.92
N ALA A 9 -3.99 -7.45 9.32
CA ALA A 9 -3.44 -6.81 8.16
C ALA A 9 -4.55 -6.83 7.12
N THR A 10 -5.32 -5.74 7.06
CA THR A 10 -6.43 -5.61 6.13
C THR A 10 -5.80 -5.69 4.76
N VAL A 11 -6.01 -6.83 4.10
CA VAL A 11 -5.59 -7.00 2.72
C VAL A 11 -6.22 -5.85 1.94
N PRO A 12 -5.44 -4.95 1.31
CA PRO A 12 -6.01 -3.84 0.57
C PRO A 12 -6.94 -4.40 -0.49
N ALA A 13 -8.21 -4.00 -0.46
CA ALA A 13 -9.15 -4.38 -1.50
C ALA A 13 -8.58 -3.94 -2.87
N PRO A 14 -8.65 -4.78 -3.90
CA PRO A 14 -8.17 -4.42 -5.22
C PRO A 14 -8.91 -3.17 -5.72
N GLY A 15 -8.17 -2.29 -6.40
CA GLY A 15 -8.76 -1.09 -7.02
C GLY A 15 -9.78 -1.43 -8.11
N PRO A 16 -10.64 -0.47 -8.51
CA PRO A 16 -11.63 -0.68 -9.56
C PRO A 16 -10.99 -1.09 -10.90
N GLU A 17 -11.51 -2.15 -11.51
CA GLU A 17 -10.82 -2.90 -12.57
C GLU A 17 -10.91 -2.27 -13.99
N ALA A 18 -11.98 -1.54 -14.33
CA ALA A 18 -12.19 -1.09 -15.72
C ALA A 18 -12.85 0.31 -15.87
N GLY A 19 -12.73 0.87 -17.07
CA GLY A 19 -13.39 2.11 -17.49
C GLY A 19 -12.76 3.40 -16.96
N ALA A 20 -13.50 4.52 -17.06
CA ALA A 20 -13.05 5.84 -16.60
C ALA A 20 -12.69 5.84 -15.11
N ARG A 21 -13.44 5.08 -14.30
CA ARG A 21 -13.20 4.93 -12.87
C ARG A 21 -11.84 4.28 -12.57
N GLY A 22 -11.49 3.21 -13.27
CA GLY A 22 -10.18 2.56 -13.15
C GLY A 22 -9.02 3.48 -13.57
N ARG A 23 -9.20 4.29 -14.62
CA ARG A 23 -8.19 5.27 -15.05
C ARG A 23 -7.93 6.33 -13.99
N THR A 24 -8.98 6.92 -13.41
CA THR A 24 -8.83 7.92 -12.34
C THR A 24 -8.21 7.31 -11.09
N TYR A 25 -8.59 6.09 -10.71
CA TYR A 25 -7.95 5.40 -9.59
C TYR A 25 -6.44 5.22 -9.80
N ARG A 26 -6.03 4.73 -10.98
CA ARG A 26 -4.61 4.56 -11.32
C ARG A 26 -3.84 5.88 -11.34
N LEU A 27 -4.44 6.95 -11.85
CA LEU A 27 -3.84 8.28 -11.81
C LEU A 27 -3.57 8.74 -10.37
N LEU A 28 -4.58 8.64 -9.50
CA LEU A 28 -4.44 9.05 -8.11
C LEU A 28 -3.42 8.18 -7.37
N LEU A 29 -3.43 6.86 -7.59
CA LEU A 29 -2.47 5.94 -6.99
C LEU A 29 -1.04 6.25 -7.46
N ALA A 30 -0.83 6.51 -8.75
CA ALA A 30 0.49 6.89 -9.26
C ALA A 30 1.01 8.17 -8.60
N GLN A 31 0.19 9.22 -8.50
CA GLN A 31 0.58 10.46 -7.81
C GLN A 31 0.89 10.22 -6.32
N ALA A 32 0.12 9.35 -5.66
CA ALA A 32 0.36 9.00 -4.27
C ALA A 32 1.69 8.24 -4.08
N MET A 33 2.04 7.34 -5.01
CA MET A 33 3.31 6.62 -5.01
C MET A 33 4.50 7.56 -5.16
N GLU A 34 4.40 8.54 -6.06
CA GLU A 34 5.44 9.58 -6.26
C GLU A 34 5.60 10.46 -5.01
N LEU A 35 4.50 10.93 -4.43
CA LEU A 35 4.53 11.76 -3.22
C LEU A 35 5.09 11.01 -2.00
N ALA A 36 4.91 9.69 -1.93
CA ALA A 36 5.41 8.84 -0.85
C ALA A 36 6.84 8.32 -1.08
N ALA A 37 7.49 8.69 -2.19
CA ALA A 37 8.79 8.15 -2.58
C ALA A 37 9.93 8.49 -1.60
N ASP A 38 9.77 9.52 -0.76
CA ASP A 38 10.72 9.86 0.31
C ASP A 38 10.33 9.31 1.69
N GLY A 39 9.22 8.57 1.75
CA GLY A 39 8.73 7.90 2.95
C GLY A 39 7.93 8.79 3.89
N ARG A 40 7.49 9.96 3.45
CA ARG A 40 6.55 10.80 4.20
C ARG A 40 5.12 10.25 4.17
N LEU A 41 4.32 10.65 5.15
CA LEU A 41 2.87 10.44 5.10
C LEU A 41 2.23 11.36 4.06
N VAL A 42 1.42 10.78 3.18
CA VAL A 42 0.68 11.50 2.15
C VAL A 42 -0.80 11.58 2.51
N THR A 43 -1.42 12.73 2.26
CA THR A 43 -2.86 12.96 2.46
C THR A 43 -3.64 12.83 1.15
N VAL A 44 -4.94 12.49 1.26
CA VAL A 44 -5.85 12.42 0.09
C VAL A 44 -5.95 13.78 -0.61
N ALA A 45 -5.84 14.89 0.13
CA ALA A 45 -5.90 16.24 -0.42
C ALA A 45 -4.67 16.59 -1.26
N GLU A 46 -3.47 16.19 -0.83
CA GLU A 46 -2.23 16.37 -1.61
C GLU A 46 -2.27 15.56 -2.91
N VAL A 47 -2.73 14.31 -2.84
CA VAL A 47 -2.93 13.48 -4.05
C VAL A 47 -3.93 14.11 -5.00
N ALA A 48 -5.03 14.66 -4.50
CA ALA A 48 -6.02 15.35 -5.32
C ALA A 48 -5.41 16.55 -6.06
N ALA A 49 -4.60 17.35 -5.35
CA ALA A 49 -3.89 18.49 -5.93
C ALA A 49 -2.89 18.04 -7.01
N ALA A 50 -2.06 17.05 -6.71
CA ALA A 50 -1.07 16.51 -7.66
C ALA A 50 -1.72 15.90 -8.91
N ALA A 51 -2.88 15.24 -8.76
CA ALA A 51 -3.64 14.65 -9.86
C ALA A 51 -4.55 15.65 -10.59
N SER A 52 -4.57 16.94 -10.20
CA SER A 52 -5.45 17.97 -10.76
C SER A 52 -6.95 17.57 -10.76
N VAL A 53 -7.40 16.93 -9.67
CA VAL A 53 -8.82 16.59 -9.47
C VAL A 53 -9.38 17.26 -8.21
N SER A 54 -10.70 17.36 -8.12
CA SER A 54 -11.34 17.85 -6.90
C SER A 54 -11.06 16.93 -5.70
N ARG A 55 -10.99 17.50 -4.49
CA ARG A 55 -10.90 16.72 -3.24
C ARG A 55 -12.06 15.72 -3.13
N ALA A 56 -13.28 16.14 -3.43
CA ALA A 56 -14.46 15.27 -3.42
C ALA A 56 -14.30 14.07 -4.35
N THR A 57 -13.71 14.26 -5.54
CA THR A 57 -13.37 13.16 -6.45
C THR A 57 -12.37 12.21 -5.79
N ALA A 58 -11.28 12.70 -5.21
CA ALA A 58 -10.26 11.86 -4.59
C ALA A 58 -10.81 11.06 -3.38
N TYR A 59 -11.61 11.69 -2.50
CA TYR A 59 -12.22 11.01 -1.35
C TYR A 59 -13.19 9.90 -1.74
N ARG A 60 -13.81 9.94 -2.93
CA ARG A 60 -14.62 8.82 -3.46
C ARG A 60 -13.79 7.57 -3.79
N TYR A 61 -12.48 7.72 -4.03
CA TYR A 61 -11.56 6.60 -4.27
C TYR A 61 -10.80 6.21 -3.01
N PHE A 62 -10.40 7.19 -2.20
CA PHE A 62 -9.67 7.00 -0.95
C PHE A 62 -10.40 7.72 0.18
N PRO A 63 -11.39 7.07 0.83
CA PRO A 63 -12.23 7.72 1.84
C PRO A 63 -11.45 8.22 3.07
N SER A 64 -10.29 7.62 3.35
CA SER A 64 -9.41 8.05 4.43
C SER A 64 -7.94 7.93 4.05
N ARG A 65 -7.07 8.56 4.84
CA ARG A 65 -5.61 8.40 4.71
C ARG A 65 -5.21 6.93 4.82
N SER A 66 -5.83 6.15 5.70
CA SER A 66 -5.55 4.71 5.82
C SER A 66 -5.90 3.95 4.55
N HIS A 67 -7.00 4.27 3.86
CA HIS A 67 -7.32 3.63 2.57
C HIS A 67 -6.28 3.96 1.49
N LEU A 68 -5.79 5.20 1.46
CA LEU A 68 -4.73 5.61 0.53
C LEU A 68 -3.43 4.84 0.78
N ILE A 69 -2.97 4.80 2.04
CA ILE A 69 -1.74 4.10 2.41
C ILE A 69 -1.87 2.59 2.15
N SER A 70 -3.01 1.97 2.45
CA SER A 70 -3.24 0.56 2.11
C SER A 70 -3.13 0.29 0.61
N ALA A 71 -3.64 1.17 -0.24
CA ALA A 71 -3.52 1.04 -1.70
C ALA A 71 -2.06 1.15 -2.17
N ILE A 72 -1.29 2.11 -1.62
CA ILE A 72 0.14 2.27 -1.89
C ILE A 72 0.92 1.00 -1.55
N VAL A 73 0.67 0.42 -0.36
CA VAL A 73 1.32 -0.83 0.07
C VAL A 73 0.92 -1.99 -0.83
N GLY A 74 -0.37 -2.06 -1.20
CA GLY A 74 -0.90 -3.09 -2.11
C GLY A 74 -0.20 -3.08 -3.46
N GLU A 75 0.03 -1.89 -4.04
CA GLU A 75 0.74 -1.72 -5.30
C GLU A 75 2.24 -2.07 -5.17
N SER A 76 2.88 -1.55 -4.12
CA SER A 76 4.30 -1.76 -3.83
C SER A 76 4.65 -3.24 -3.71
N LEU A 77 3.82 -4.01 -3.00
CA LEU A 77 4.04 -5.43 -2.68
C LEU A 77 3.27 -6.39 -3.60
N GLY A 78 2.55 -5.91 -4.61
CA GLY A 78 1.68 -6.74 -5.46
C GLY A 78 2.36 -8.01 -6.01
N PRO A 79 3.56 -7.91 -6.61
CA PRO A 79 4.31 -9.07 -7.09
C PRO A 79 4.84 -10.00 -6.00
N VAL A 80 5.10 -9.50 -4.79
CA VAL A 80 5.49 -10.35 -3.65
C VAL A 80 4.32 -11.27 -3.27
N ARG A 81 3.08 -10.76 -3.30
CA ARG A 81 1.88 -11.52 -2.96
C ARG A 81 1.52 -12.61 -3.98
N ARG A 82 1.93 -12.44 -5.23
CA ARG A 82 1.67 -13.40 -6.32
C ARG A 82 2.90 -14.26 -6.62
N PHE A 83 3.95 -14.15 -5.81
CA PHE A 83 5.15 -14.92 -6.01
C PHE A 83 4.89 -16.40 -5.74
N GLU A 84 5.26 -17.23 -6.70
CA GLU A 84 5.27 -18.68 -6.58
C GLU A 84 6.64 -19.18 -7.01
N SER A 85 7.18 -20.16 -6.29
CA SER A 85 8.40 -20.86 -6.69
C SER A 85 8.03 -22.22 -7.28
N SER A 86 8.67 -22.59 -8.39
CA SER A 86 8.54 -23.90 -9.01
C SER A 86 9.47 -24.96 -8.38
N ALA A 87 10.24 -24.61 -7.34
CA ALA A 87 11.16 -25.54 -6.70
C ALA A 87 10.43 -26.62 -5.89
N VAL A 88 10.90 -27.86 -6.02
CA VAL A 88 10.35 -29.02 -5.30
C VAL A 88 10.79 -28.99 -3.83
N ASP A 89 12.03 -28.57 -3.57
CA ASP A 89 12.58 -28.48 -2.22
C ASP A 89 12.04 -27.27 -1.45
N GLY A 90 11.71 -27.47 -0.18
CA GLY A 90 11.13 -26.43 0.67
C GLY A 90 12.10 -25.31 1.01
N ARG A 91 13.37 -25.63 1.25
CA ARG A 91 14.40 -24.61 1.53
C ARG A 91 14.64 -23.77 0.28
N GLU A 92 14.69 -24.40 -0.89
CA GLU A 92 14.85 -23.70 -2.16
C GLU A 92 13.67 -22.75 -2.44
N ARG A 93 12.42 -23.15 -2.19
CA ARG A 93 11.26 -22.25 -2.31
C ARG A 93 11.37 -21.01 -1.43
N VAL A 94 11.83 -21.17 -0.19
CA VAL A 94 12.04 -20.03 0.73
C VAL A 94 13.17 -19.13 0.23
N GLN A 95 14.26 -19.72 -0.25
CA GLN A 95 15.40 -18.98 -0.80
C GLN A 95 15.01 -18.18 -2.05
N ASP A 96 14.20 -18.77 -2.93
CA ASP A 96 13.62 -18.12 -4.09
C ASP A 96 12.74 -16.92 -3.69
N LEU A 97 11.83 -17.11 -2.73
CA LEU A 97 10.99 -16.02 -2.22
C LEU A 97 11.86 -14.84 -1.77
N PHE A 98 12.86 -15.09 -0.92
CA PHE A 98 13.77 -14.04 -0.46
C PHE A 98 14.50 -13.38 -1.63
N THR A 99 15.15 -14.17 -2.48
CA THR A 99 16.00 -13.65 -3.56
C THR A 99 15.20 -12.82 -4.58
N LYS A 100 13.98 -13.25 -4.90
CA LYS A 100 13.14 -12.61 -5.92
C LYS A 100 12.36 -11.42 -5.39
N THR A 101 12.00 -11.41 -4.10
CA THR A 101 11.16 -10.34 -3.53
C THR A 101 11.95 -9.27 -2.76
N PHE A 102 13.12 -9.61 -2.19
CA PHE A 102 13.93 -8.67 -1.40
C PHE A 102 14.37 -7.41 -2.15
N PRO A 103 14.77 -7.46 -3.44
CA PRO A 103 15.06 -6.23 -4.20
C PRO A 103 13.88 -5.27 -4.25
N ARG A 104 12.66 -5.81 -4.29
CA ARG A 104 11.43 -5.02 -4.30
C ARG A 104 11.16 -4.38 -2.94
N PHE A 105 11.40 -5.11 -1.85
CA PHE A 105 11.34 -4.53 -0.50
C PHE A 105 12.31 -3.36 -0.34
N ARG A 106 13.51 -3.43 -0.92
CA ARG A 106 14.45 -2.29 -0.93
C ARG A 106 13.95 -1.12 -1.77
N GLN A 107 13.34 -1.39 -2.93
CA GLN A 107 12.80 -0.37 -3.82
C GLN A 107 11.66 0.42 -3.17
N PHE A 108 10.78 -0.25 -2.43
CA PHE A 108 9.58 0.35 -1.81
C PHE A 108 9.71 0.53 -0.30
N GLU A 109 10.93 0.55 0.23
CA GLU A 109 11.16 0.82 1.66
C GLU A 109 10.54 2.15 2.12
N PRO A 110 10.62 3.26 1.36
CA PRO A 110 9.99 4.52 1.76
C PRO A 110 8.47 4.38 1.96
N HIS A 111 7.78 3.71 1.03
CA HIS A 111 6.33 3.46 1.12
C HIS A 111 5.97 2.60 2.34
N MET A 112 6.80 1.61 2.68
CA MET A 112 6.63 0.80 3.88
C MET A 112 6.85 1.60 5.16
N ARG A 113 7.81 2.52 5.17
CA ARG A 113 8.06 3.43 6.30
C ARG A 113 6.84 4.32 6.59
N ALA A 114 6.23 4.88 5.55
CA ALA A 114 4.99 5.64 5.68
C ALA A 114 3.84 4.78 6.25
N ALA A 115 3.72 3.53 5.79
CA ALA A 115 2.74 2.59 6.33
C ALA A 115 2.97 2.22 7.80
N LEU A 116 4.24 2.01 8.19
CA LEU A 116 4.61 1.76 9.58
C LEU A 116 4.27 2.96 10.46
N GLN A 117 4.57 4.18 10.03
CA GLN A 117 4.24 5.38 10.78
C GLN A 117 2.72 5.48 11.04
N LEU A 118 1.90 5.25 10.01
CA LEU A 118 0.44 5.21 10.18
C LEU A 118 -0.02 4.13 11.17
N SER A 119 0.58 2.94 11.12
CA SER A 119 0.27 1.85 12.05
C SER A 119 0.60 2.22 13.50
N LEU A 120 1.74 2.89 13.72
CA LEU A 120 2.16 3.37 15.04
C LEU A 120 1.23 4.48 15.56
N GLU A 121 0.84 5.43 14.71
CA GLU A 121 -0.13 6.48 15.06
C GLU A 121 -1.48 5.88 15.46
N HIS A 122 -1.97 4.89 14.71
CA HIS A 122 -3.22 4.21 15.04
C HIS A 122 -3.14 3.48 16.39
N TRP A 123 -2.03 2.79 16.66
CA TRP A 123 -1.83 2.11 17.93
C TRP A 123 -1.78 3.06 19.12
N ALA A 124 -1.17 4.25 18.95
CA ALA A 124 -1.12 5.26 19.99
C ALA A 124 -2.50 5.82 20.35
N LEU A 125 -3.40 5.95 19.38
CA LEU A 125 -4.78 6.47 19.58
C LEU A 125 -5.73 5.47 20.26
N VAL A 126 -5.39 4.18 20.28
CA VAL A 126 -6.19 3.11 20.92
C VAL A 126 -5.82 2.94 22.40
N ARG A 127 -4.83 3.68 22.89
CA ARG A 127 -4.41 3.72 24.30
C ARG A 127 -5.05 4.89 25.04
#